data_AF-A0A963A2X5-F1
#
_entry.id   AF-A0A963A2X5-F1
#
_cell.length_a   1.000
_cell.length_b   1.000
_cell.length_c   1.000
_cell.angle_alpha   90.00
_cell.angle_beta   90.00
_cell.angle_gamma   90.00
#
_symmetry.space_group_name_H-M   'P 1'
#
loop_
_entity.id
_entity.type
_entity.pdbx_description
1 polymer ?
#
loop_
_entity_poly.entity_id
_entity_poly.type
_entity_poly.pdbx_seq_one_letter_code
_entity_poly.pdbx_strand_id
1 'polypeptide(L)'
;MDEDFGPLFIKFSSYLPFTVRIYLNGHEYAKHQLSKTGVAHEAHDNGICSCADPVRLQQDLEGLDATRIEAVVRKGFALLPHAFSAAGRPVKYVYELSILQAVFATPRCLIARCRAGIRLKK
;
A
#
# COMPACT_ATOMS: atom_id res chain seq x y z
N MET A 1 -8.75 1.04 -9.70
CA MET A 1 -7.37 1.05 -9.16
C MET A 1 -7.26 2.15 -8.13
N ASP A 2 -6.28 2.09 -7.22
CA ASP A 2 -6.06 3.21 -6.32
C ASP A 2 -5.46 4.38 -7.10
N GLU A 3 -5.85 5.60 -6.75
CA GLU A 3 -5.49 6.80 -7.49
C GLU A 3 -4.02 7.19 -7.30
N ASP A 4 -3.42 6.85 -6.16
CA ASP A 4 -2.07 7.28 -5.79
C ASP A 4 -1.03 6.17 -6.01
N PHE A 5 -1.42 4.92 -5.73
CA PHE A 5 -0.54 3.75 -5.84
C PHE A 5 -0.72 2.97 -7.14
N GLY A 6 -1.79 3.21 -7.88
CA GLY A 6 -2.10 2.45 -9.08
C GLY A 6 -2.52 1.00 -8.76
N PRO A 7 -1.98 0.01 -9.50
CA PRO A 7 -2.22 -1.40 -9.24
C PRO A 7 -1.66 -1.82 -7.88
N LEU A 8 -2.53 -2.42 -7.05
CA LEU A 8 -2.14 -3.09 -5.82
C LEU A 8 -2.77 -4.48 -5.76
N PHE A 9 -2.18 -5.35 -4.96
CA PHE A 9 -2.62 -6.73 -4.87
C PHE A 9 -2.96 -7.13 -3.44
N ILE A 10 -4.15 -7.70 -3.25
CA ILE A 10 -4.66 -8.11 -1.94
C ILE A 10 -4.96 -9.61 -1.96
N LYS A 11 -4.37 -10.36 -1.02
CA LYS A 11 -4.79 -11.73 -0.68
C LYS A 11 -5.56 -11.72 0.62
N PHE A 12 -6.76 -12.27 0.62
CA PHE A 12 -7.60 -12.41 1.81
C PHE A 12 -7.80 -13.87 2.17
N SER A 13 -7.83 -14.18 3.47
CA SER A 13 -8.17 -15.50 4.00
C SER A 13 -9.60 -15.51 4.53
N SER A 14 -10.45 -16.39 4.02
CA SER A 14 -11.85 -16.55 4.46
C SER A 14 -12.02 -17.33 5.76
N TYR A 15 -10.93 -17.86 6.33
CA TYR A 15 -10.93 -18.57 7.61
C TYR A 15 -10.15 -17.78 8.67
N LEU A 16 -10.50 -18.03 9.94
CA LEU A 16 -9.82 -17.43 11.10
C LEU A 16 -8.29 -17.65 11.02
N PRO A 17 -7.47 -16.62 11.26
CA PRO A 17 -7.82 -15.32 11.86
C PRO A 17 -8.11 -14.21 10.83
N PHE A 18 -8.68 -14.55 9.67
CA PHE A 18 -9.08 -13.62 8.59
C PHE A 18 -7.93 -12.71 8.14
N THR A 19 -6.74 -13.28 7.96
CA THR A 19 -5.56 -12.50 7.59
C THR A 19 -5.70 -11.89 6.21
N VAL A 20 -5.17 -10.68 6.05
CA VAL A 20 -5.05 -10.00 4.77
C VAL A 20 -3.57 -9.75 4.47
N ARG A 21 -3.13 -10.06 3.26
CA ARG A 21 -1.79 -9.69 2.77
C ARG A 21 -1.96 -8.67 1.65
N ILE A 22 -1.27 -7.56 1.79
CA ILE A 22 -1.36 -6.45 0.83
C ILE A 22 0.04 -6.22 0.29
N TYR A 23 0.15 -6.10 -1.02
CA TYR A 23 1.39 -5.89 -1.75
C TYR A 23 1.35 -4.49 -2.35
N LEU A 24 2.30 -3.67 -1.94
CA LEU A 24 2.46 -2.29 -2.37
C LEU A 24 3.79 -2.15 -3.12
N ASN A 25 3.75 -1.44 -4.25
CA ASN A 25 4.94 -1.13 -5.03
C ASN A 25 5.18 0.38 -5.03
N GLY A 26 6.26 0.82 -4.39
CA GLY A 26 6.67 2.22 -4.33
C GLY A 26 7.08 2.79 -5.69
N HIS A 27 7.54 1.95 -6.64
CA HIS A 27 7.81 2.40 -8.00
C HIS A 27 6.53 2.75 -8.76
N GLU A 28 5.45 1.98 -8.59
CA GLU A 28 4.15 2.31 -9.19
C GLU A 28 3.58 3.59 -8.58
N TYR A 29 3.70 3.74 -7.25
CA TYR A 29 3.36 4.99 -6.59
C TYR A 29 4.15 6.18 -7.16
N ALA A 30 5.47 6.05 -7.29
CA ALA A 30 6.32 7.12 -7.84
C ALA A 30 5.94 7.49 -9.29
N LYS A 31 5.75 6.51 -10.18
CA LYS A 31 5.28 6.75 -11.56
C LYS A 31 3.94 7.50 -11.58
N HIS A 32 3.02 7.11 -10.70
CA HIS A 32 1.73 7.79 -10.57
C HIS A 32 1.89 9.24 -10.07
N GLN A 33 2.72 9.51 -9.07
CA GLN A 33 2.97 10.88 -8.60
C GLN A 33 3.65 11.76 -9.67
N LEU A 34 4.64 11.21 -10.39
CA LEU A 34 5.28 11.92 -11.52
C LEU A 34 4.27 12.23 -12.64
N SER A 35 3.38 11.28 -12.94
CA SER A 35 2.31 11.49 -13.92
C SER A 35 1.31 12.57 -13.48
N LYS A 36 0.92 12.59 -12.20
CA LYS A 36 0.03 13.63 -11.63
C LYS A 36 0.65 15.02 -11.64
N THR A 37 1.96 15.09 -11.45
CA THR A 37 2.72 16.36 -11.41
C THR A 37 3.21 16.82 -12.78
N GLY A 38 3.04 16.00 -13.82
CA GLY A 38 3.49 16.31 -15.18
C GLY A 38 5.00 16.25 -15.38
N VAL A 39 5.73 15.56 -14.49
CA VAL A 39 7.19 15.39 -14.61
C VAL A 39 7.49 14.32 -15.65
N ALA A 40 8.26 14.71 -16.68
CA ALA A 40 8.71 13.79 -17.71
C ALA A 40 9.61 12.70 -17.11
N HIS A 41 9.28 11.44 -17.37
CA HIS A 41 10.02 10.29 -16.90
C HIS A 41 9.87 9.11 -17.85
N GLU A 42 10.84 8.21 -17.83
CA GLU A 42 10.81 6.94 -18.56
C GLU A 42 10.53 5.81 -17.57
N ALA A 43 9.36 5.19 -17.69
CA ALA A 43 8.97 4.09 -16.84
C ALA A 43 9.66 2.78 -17.28
N HIS A 44 10.11 2.00 -16.30
CA HIS A 44 10.58 0.63 -16.47
C HIS A 44 9.66 -0.32 -15.68
N ASP A 45 9.55 -1.60 -16.05
CA ASP A 45 8.55 -2.53 -15.47
C ASP A 45 8.50 -2.51 -13.93
N ASN A 46 9.65 -2.55 -13.27
CA ASN A 46 9.76 -2.44 -11.81
C ASN A 46 10.60 -1.24 -11.35
N GLY A 47 10.59 -0.13 -12.11
CA GLY A 47 11.45 1.01 -11.82
C GLY A 47 11.16 2.26 -12.64
N ILE A 48 12.03 3.25 -12.49
CA ILE A 48 12.08 4.45 -13.31
C ILE A 48 13.46 4.46 -13.95
N CYS A 49 13.52 4.47 -15.29
CA CYS A 49 14.77 4.46 -16.03
C CYS A 49 15.41 5.85 -16.04
N SER A 50 14.60 6.89 -16.27
CA SER A 50 15.02 8.29 -16.24
C SER A 50 13.92 9.19 -15.68
N CYS A 51 14.29 10.30 -15.04
CA CYS A 51 13.36 11.30 -14.50
C CYS A 51 13.94 12.70 -14.73
N ALA A 52 13.12 13.61 -15.25
CA ALA A 52 13.51 15.01 -15.48
C ALA A 52 13.71 15.80 -14.18
N ASP A 53 13.04 15.41 -13.10
CA ASP A 53 13.22 16.01 -11.76
C ASP A 53 13.43 14.92 -10.69
N PRO A 54 14.69 14.48 -10.49
CA PRO A 54 15.04 13.49 -9.47
C PRO A 54 14.81 13.99 -8.03
N VAL A 55 14.89 15.30 -7.80
CA VAL A 55 14.67 15.90 -6.47
C VAL A 55 13.20 15.78 -6.10
N ARG A 56 12.30 16.07 -7.05
CA ARG A 56 10.87 15.89 -6.83
C ARG A 56 10.51 14.42 -6.62
N LEU A 57 11.06 13.51 -7.44
CA LEU A 57 10.88 12.07 -7.24
C LEU A 57 11.28 11.65 -5.82
N GLN A 58 12.40 12.16 -5.32
CA GLN A 58 12.86 11.90 -3.96
C GLN A 58 11.87 12.40 -2.90
N GLN A 59 11.33 13.62 -3.07
CA GLN A 59 10.34 14.20 -2.16
C GLN A 59 9.02 13.40 -2.14
N ASP A 60 8.54 12.95 -3.30
CA ASP A 60 7.32 12.15 -3.41
C ASP A 60 7.50 10.80 -2.70
N LEU A 61 8.67 10.18 -2.84
CA LEU A 61 9.05 8.94 -2.15
C LEU A 61 9.26 9.15 -0.64
N GLU A 62 9.77 10.29 -0.21
CA GLU A 62 9.84 10.66 1.22
C GLU A 62 8.46 10.87 1.83
N GLY A 63 7.48 11.28 1.03
CA GLY A 63 6.08 11.33 1.43
C GLY A 63 5.41 9.97 1.60
N LEU A 64 6.02 8.87 1.14
CA LEU A 64 5.51 7.51 1.30
C LEU A 64 5.79 6.98 2.72
N ASP A 65 4.94 7.40 3.66
CA ASP A 65 5.05 7.08 5.07
C ASP A 65 4.04 6.01 5.54
N ALA A 66 4.10 5.68 6.84
CA ALA A 66 3.18 4.73 7.46
C ALA A 66 1.70 5.18 7.32
N THR A 67 1.44 6.49 7.40
CA THR A 67 0.09 7.07 7.29
C THR A 67 -0.52 6.81 5.91
N ARG A 68 0.24 7.05 4.83
CA ARG A 68 -0.21 6.78 3.45
C ARG A 68 -0.40 5.28 3.21
N ILE A 69 0.53 4.46 3.68
CA ILE A 69 0.42 3.00 3.60
C ILE A 69 -0.86 2.53 4.31
N GLU A 70 -1.14 3.02 5.51
CA GLU A 70 -2.34 2.67 6.24
C GLU A 70 -3.61 3.16 5.50
N ALA A 71 -3.60 4.36 4.94
CA ALA A 71 -4.73 4.91 4.20
C ALA A 71 -5.10 4.04 2.99
N VAL A 72 -4.13 3.65 2.15
CA VAL A 72 -4.41 2.79 0.98
C VAL A 72 -4.89 1.40 1.39
N VAL A 73 -4.34 0.84 2.47
CA VAL A 73 -4.79 -0.43 3.03
C VAL A 73 -6.25 -0.35 3.51
N ARG A 74 -6.61 0.74 4.20
CA ARG A 74 -7.98 0.96 4.69
C ARG A 74 -8.98 1.14 3.54
N LYS A 75 -8.61 1.82 2.45
CA LYS A 75 -9.43 1.86 1.22
C LYS A 75 -9.69 0.45 0.70
N GLY A 76 -8.66 -0.41 0.67
CA GLY A 76 -8.80 -1.82 0.30
C GLY A 76 -9.77 -2.60 1.20
N PHE A 77 -9.72 -2.39 2.52
CA PHE A 77 -10.66 -3.04 3.44
C PHE A 77 -12.12 -2.61 3.26
N ALA A 78 -12.37 -1.40 2.76
CA ALA A 78 -13.75 -0.97 2.46
C ALA A 78 -14.36 -1.75 1.27
N LEU A 79 -13.53 -2.31 0.38
CA LEU A 79 -13.98 -3.10 -0.78
C LEU A 79 -14.12 -4.59 -0.46
N LEU A 80 -13.42 -5.09 0.56
CA LEU A 80 -13.44 -6.51 0.89
C LEU A 80 -14.68 -6.87 1.73
N PRO A 81 -15.28 -8.05 1.52
CA PRO A 81 -16.31 -8.55 2.42
C PRO A 81 -15.73 -8.70 3.83
N HIS A 82 -16.37 -8.03 4.78
CA HIS A 82 -15.97 -8.16 6.17
C HIS A 82 -16.48 -9.49 6.72
N ALA A 83 -15.62 -10.21 7.45
CA ALA A 83 -15.95 -11.50 8.06
C ALA A 83 -17.13 -11.45 9.05
N PHE A 84 -17.49 -10.24 9.49
CA PHE A 84 -18.61 -9.97 10.39
C PHE A 84 -19.56 -8.98 9.72
N SER A 85 -20.87 -9.22 9.84
CA SER A 85 -21.88 -8.24 9.46
C SER A 85 -21.76 -6.98 10.33
N ALA A 86 -22.30 -5.84 9.87
CA ALA A 86 -22.28 -4.60 10.65
C ALA A 86 -22.91 -4.78 12.05
N ALA A 87 -23.98 -5.58 12.15
CA ALA A 87 -24.67 -5.91 13.40
C ALA A 87 -23.93 -6.95 14.27
N GLY A 88 -23.08 -7.79 13.66
CA GLY A 88 -22.32 -8.84 14.34
C GLY A 88 -20.85 -8.52 14.56
N ARG A 89 -20.38 -7.31 14.17
CA ARG A 89 -18.98 -6.89 14.33
C ARG A 89 -18.72 -6.70 15.81
N PRO A 90 -17.94 -7.58 16.47
CA PRO A 90 -17.64 -7.36 17.87
C PRO A 90 -16.70 -6.16 17.90
N VAL A 91 -17.08 -5.12 18.64
CA VAL A 91 -16.37 -3.82 18.75
C VAL A 91 -14.88 -3.99 19.07
N LYS A 92 -14.49 -5.18 19.56
CA LYS A 92 -13.14 -5.55 19.98
C LYS A 92 -12.23 -6.11 18.88
N TYR A 93 -12.73 -6.46 17.69
CA TYR A 93 -11.86 -7.00 16.63
C TYR A 93 -11.45 -5.91 15.65
N VAL A 94 -10.16 -5.60 15.62
CA VAL A 94 -9.56 -4.60 14.72
C VAL A 94 -8.46 -5.25 13.88
N TYR A 95 -8.29 -4.75 12.66
CA TYR A 95 -7.11 -5.07 11.87
C TYR A 95 -5.92 -4.28 12.38
N GLU A 96 -4.85 -4.98 12.72
CA GLU A 96 -3.54 -4.38 13.02
C GLU A 96 -2.61 -4.65 11.84
N LEU A 97 -1.95 -3.59 11.37
CA LEU A 97 -1.03 -3.67 10.23
C LEU A 97 0.39 -3.95 10.71
N SER A 98 1.06 -4.82 9.98
CA SER A 98 2.47 -5.15 10.16
C SER A 98 3.15 -5.28 8.81
N ILE A 99 4.45 -4.97 8.75
CA ILE A 99 5.26 -5.23 7.56
C ILE A 99 5.79 -6.66 7.67
N LEU A 100 5.39 -7.53 6.75
CA LEU A 100 5.90 -8.89 6.65
C LEU A 100 7.27 -8.93 5.96
N GLN A 101 7.42 -8.09 4.92
CA GLN A 101 8.67 -7.93 4.18
C GLN A 101 8.72 -6.54 3.56
N ALA A 102 9.88 -5.91 3.54
CA ALA A 102 10.15 -4.70 2.79
C ALA A 102 11.43 -4.89 1.98
N VAL A 103 11.43 -4.39 0.75
CA VAL A 103 12.61 -4.30 -0.12
C VAL A 103 12.78 -2.83 -0.48
N PHE A 104 14.01 -2.34 -0.37
CA PHE A 104 14.36 -0.95 -0.67
C PHE A 104 15.35 -0.92 -1.83
N ALA A 105 15.05 -0.15 -2.86
CA ALA A 105 15.97 0.16 -3.95
C ALA A 105 16.35 1.64 -3.90
N THR A 106 17.61 2.00 -4.15
CA THR A 106 18.06 3.39 -4.16
C THR A 106 17.53 4.14 -5.39
N PRO A 107 16.97 5.36 -5.23
CA PRO A 107 16.83 6.11 -4.00
C PRO A 107 15.47 5.81 -3.34
N ARG A 108 15.47 4.97 -2.28
CA ARG A 108 14.33 4.65 -1.39
C ARG A 108 12.97 4.30 -2.05
N CYS A 109 12.96 3.58 -3.16
CA CYS A 109 11.73 2.93 -3.61
C CYS A 109 11.43 1.71 -2.72
N LEU A 110 10.29 1.75 -2.02
CA LEU A 110 9.82 0.70 -1.13
C LEU A 110 8.90 -0.27 -1.87
N ILE A 111 9.27 -1.54 -1.96
CA ILE A 111 8.32 -2.62 -2.24
C ILE A 111 7.99 -3.29 -0.91
N ALA A 112 6.75 -3.13 -0.44
CA ALA A 112 6.30 -3.63 0.85
C ALA A 112 5.27 -4.75 0.69
N ARG A 113 5.45 -5.81 1.47
CA ARG A 113 4.44 -6.84 1.74
C ARG A 113 3.93 -6.59 3.15
N CYS A 114 2.74 -6.03 3.24
CA CYS A 114 2.05 -5.81 4.51
C CYS A 114 1.19 -7.04 4.84
N ARG A 115 1.12 -7.36 6.13
CA ARG A 115 0.17 -8.33 6.69
C ARG A 115 -0.72 -7.59 7.67
N ALA A 116 -2.02 -7.72 7.48
CA ALA A 116 -3.02 -7.39 8.47
C ALA A 116 -3.56 -8.69 9.08
N GLY A 117 -3.64 -8.72 10.40
CA GLY A 117 -4.37 -9.76 11.12
C GLY A 117 -5.49 -9.12 11.94
N ILE A 118 -6.62 -9.81 12.07
CA ILE A 118 -7.60 -9.41 13.07
C ILE A 118 -7.03 -9.76 14.44
N ARG A 119 -6.86 -8.76 15.30
CA ARG A 119 -6.50 -8.93 16.71
C ARG A 119 -7.65 -8.46 17.59
N LEU A 120 -7.88 -9.21 18.67
CA LEU A 120 -8.83 -8.85 19.72
C LEU A 120 -8.16 -7.78 20.59
N LYS A 121 -8.70 -6.56 20.60
CA LYS A 121 -8.31 -5.54 21.59
C LYS A 121 -8.77 -6.03 22.96
N LYS A 122 -7.80 -6.23 23.86
CA LYS A 122 -8.07 -6.51 25.29
C LYS A 122 -8.88 -5.39 25.89
#